data_AF-A0A0J2BNZ5-F1
#
_entry.id   AF-A0A0J2BNZ5-F1
#
_cell.length_a   1.000
_cell.length_b   1.000
_cell.length_c   1.000
_cell.angle_alpha   90.00
_cell.angle_beta   90.00
_cell.angle_gamma   90.00
#
_symmetry.space_group_name_H-M   'P 1'
#
loop_
_entity.id
_entity.type
_entity.pdbx_description
1 polymer ?
#
loop_
_entity_poly.entity_id
_entity_poly.type
_entity_poly.pdbx_seq_one_letter_code
_entity_poly.pdbx_strand_id
1 'polypeptide(L)'
;MGKYIRPLSDAVFTIASDDLWIESLAIQQLHTTANLPNMQRVVGMPDLHPGRGYPIGAALFSVGRFYPARRRGNGAGNRNGPLL
;
A
#
# COMPACT_ATOMS: atom_id res chain seq x y z
N MET A 1 16.64 -3.67 -23.20
CA MET A 1 16.93 -3.68 -21.75
C MET A 1 15.78 -2.94 -21.08
N GLY A 2 14.82 -3.68 -20.50
CA GLY A 2 13.53 -3.12 -20.07
C GLY A 2 13.67 -2.19 -18.87
N LYS A 3 12.87 -1.12 -18.82
CA LYS A 3 12.72 -0.30 -17.61
C LYS A 3 11.80 -1.05 -16.66
N TYR A 4 12.37 -1.69 -15.64
CA TYR A 4 11.59 -2.42 -14.65
C TYR A 4 10.89 -1.50 -13.64
N ILE A 5 11.28 -0.22 -13.54
CA ILE A 5 10.65 0.76 -12.66
C ILE A 5 9.57 1.50 -13.44
N ARG A 6 8.32 1.38 -12.98
CA ARG A 6 7.14 2.02 -13.57
C ARG A 6 6.57 3.05 -12.59
N PRO A 7 6.65 4.36 -12.86
CA PRO A 7 5.95 5.36 -12.06
C PRO A 7 4.45 5.29 -12.32
N LEU A 8 3.65 5.21 -11.26
CA LEU A 8 2.18 5.27 -11.32
C LEU A 8 1.66 6.64 -10.86
N SER A 9 2.40 7.31 -9.97
CA SER A 9 2.22 8.73 -9.59
C SER A 9 3.54 9.28 -9.03
N ASP A 10 3.55 10.55 -8.58
CA ASP A 10 4.73 11.18 -7.99
C ASP A 10 5.28 10.42 -6.75
N ALA A 11 4.41 9.72 -6.03
CA ALA A 11 4.75 8.98 -4.82
C ALA A 11 4.63 7.46 -4.96
N VAL A 12 4.03 6.95 -6.04
CA VAL A 12 3.74 5.52 -6.24
C VAL A 12 4.51 4.97 -7.43
N PHE A 13 5.23 3.88 -7.20
CA PHE A 13 6.05 3.19 -8.20
C PHE A 13 5.78 1.70 -8.13
N THR A 14 6.01 0.98 -9.23
CA THR A 14 6.07 -0.49 -9.23
C THR A 14 7.34 -0.97 -9.93
N ILE A 15 7.85 -2.10 -9.47
CA ILE A 15 8.94 -2.83 -10.12
C ILE A 15 8.32 -4.02 -10.84
N ALA A 16 8.17 -3.92 -12.16
CA ALA A 16 7.55 -4.94 -12.99
C ALA A 16 8.07 -4.88 -14.44
N SER A 17 8.22 -6.04 -15.06
CA SER A 17 8.35 -6.15 -16.52
C SER A 17 7.01 -5.86 -17.20
N ASP A 18 7.03 -5.57 -18.51
CA ASP A 18 5.80 -5.37 -19.30
C ASP A 18 4.90 -6.61 -19.29
N ASP A 19 5.48 -7.81 -19.20
CA ASP A 19 4.75 -9.09 -19.18
C ASP A 19 4.22 -9.49 -17.80
N LEU A 20 4.58 -8.75 -16.74
CA LEU A 20 4.16 -9.08 -15.38
C LEU A 20 2.82 -8.42 -15.07
N TRP A 21 1.78 -9.24 -15.00
CA TRP A 21 0.47 -8.78 -14.56
C TRP A 21 0.47 -8.58 -13.04
N ILE A 22 0.23 -7.33 -12.61
CA ILE A 22 -0.11 -6.96 -11.23
C ILE A 22 -1.62 -6.71 -11.11
N GLU A 23 -2.29 -7.28 -10.10
CA GLU A 23 -3.73 -7.04 -9.93
C GLU A 23 -4.05 -5.57 -9.62
N SER A 24 -5.10 -5.05 -10.25
CA SER A 24 -5.56 -3.67 -10.06
C SER A 24 -5.89 -3.34 -8.60
N LEU A 25 -6.36 -4.34 -7.83
CA LEU A 25 -6.63 -4.16 -6.40
C LEU A 25 -5.34 -3.91 -5.60
N ALA A 26 -4.23 -4.55 -5.95
CA ALA A 26 -2.94 -4.31 -5.30
C ALA A 26 -2.43 -2.90 -5.62
N ILE A 27 -2.60 -2.44 -6.87
CA ILE A 27 -2.29 -1.06 -7.29
C ILE A 27 -3.12 -0.05 -6.50
N GLN A 28 -4.44 -0.28 -6.37
CA GLN A 28 -5.31 0.58 -5.56
C GLN A 28 -4.88 0.64 -4.09
N GLN A 29 -4.41 -0.48 -3.53
CA GLN A 29 -3.87 -0.53 -2.17
C GLN A 29 -2.56 0.27 -2.05
N LEU A 30 -1.69 0.28 -3.06
CA LEU A 30 -0.50 1.17 -3.08
C LEU A 30 -0.91 2.64 -3.04
N HIS A 31 -1.85 3.06 -3.90
CA HIS A 31 -2.34 4.44 -3.90
C HIS A 31 -2.97 4.83 -2.57
N THR A 32 -3.76 3.94 -1.97
CA THR A 32 -4.36 4.16 -0.65
C THR A 32 -3.27 4.34 0.42
N THR A 33 -2.22 3.52 0.36
CA THR A 33 -1.09 3.58 1.30
C THR A 33 -0.27 4.86 1.11
N ALA A 34 -0.12 5.34 -0.13
CA ALA A 34 0.56 6.59 -0.44
C ALA A 34 -0.16 7.83 0.10
N ASN A 35 -1.48 7.75 0.31
CA ASN A 35 -2.27 8.81 0.92
C ASN A 35 -2.19 8.83 2.46
N LEU A 36 -1.46 7.89 3.08
CA LEU A 36 -1.25 7.93 4.53
C LEU A 36 -0.42 9.17 4.91
N PRO A 37 -0.72 9.82 6.05
CA PRO A 37 0.04 10.98 6.49
C PRO A 37 1.54 10.72 6.57
N ASN A 38 2.35 11.68 6.10
CA ASN A 38 3.81 11.59 6.11
C ASN A 38 4.40 10.42 5.31
N MET A 39 3.61 9.75 4.46
CA MET A 39 4.12 8.82 3.47
C MET A 39 4.81 9.59 2.34
N GLN A 40 6.03 9.22 2.02
CA GLN A 40 6.86 9.89 1.00
C GLN A 40 6.89 9.09 -0.29
N ARG A 41 7.06 7.77 -0.19
CA ARG A 41 7.15 6.87 -1.35
C ARG A 41 6.56 5.52 -1.01
N VAL A 42 5.90 4.93 -2.00
CA VAL A 42 5.35 3.57 -1.96
C VAL A 42 5.77 2.86 -3.22
N VAL A 43 6.43 1.71 -3.07
CA VAL A 43 6.94 0.93 -4.20
C VAL A 43 6.38 -0.49 -4.14
N GLY A 44 5.64 -0.89 -5.17
CA GLY A 44 5.22 -2.28 -5.38
C GLY A 44 6.35 -3.13 -5.95
N MET A 45 6.61 -4.28 -5.36
CA MET A 45 7.61 -5.25 -5.82
C MET A 45 7.03 -6.19 -6.89
N PRO A 46 7.84 -7.02 -7.57
CA PRO A 46 7.33 -7.94 -8.59
C PRO A 46 6.35 -9.00 -8.06
N ASP A 47 6.40 -9.30 -6.76
CA ASP A 47 5.49 -10.22 -6.07
C ASP A 47 4.26 -9.51 -5.50
N LEU A 48 4.00 -8.26 -5.93
CA LEU A 48 2.88 -7.45 -5.45
C LEU A 48 1.54 -8.14 -5.71
N HIS A 49 0.78 -8.34 -4.64
CA HIS A 49 -0.56 -8.92 -4.71
C HIS A 49 -1.47 -8.31 -3.63
N PRO A 50 -2.81 -8.41 -3.79
CA PRO A 50 -3.73 -7.76 -2.88
C PRO A 50 -3.75 -8.46 -1.51
N GLY A 51 -3.56 -7.68 -0.45
CA GLY A 51 -3.71 -8.17 0.92
C GLY A 51 -5.04 -7.77 1.57
N ARG A 52 -5.20 -8.10 2.85
CA ARG A 52 -6.39 -7.73 3.66
C ARG A 52 -6.30 -6.29 4.17
N GLY A 53 -6.36 -5.33 3.23
CA GLY A 53 -6.38 -3.89 3.50
C GLY A 53 -5.05 -3.17 3.22
N TYR A 54 -3.96 -3.91 3.00
CA TYR A 54 -2.65 -3.37 2.61
C TYR A 54 -2.08 -4.23 1.48
N PRO A 55 -1.28 -3.64 0.58
CA PRO A 55 -0.60 -4.40 -0.47
C PRO A 55 0.47 -5.30 0.16
N ILE A 56 0.56 -6.54 -0.28
CA ILE A 56 1.64 -7.46 0.10
C ILE A 56 2.70 -7.40 -0.99
N GLY A 57 3.98 -7.46 -0.63
CA GLY A 57 5.07 -7.25 -1.60
C GLY A 57 5.25 -5.77 -1.94
N ALA A 58 5.25 -4.89 -0.94
CA ALA A 58 5.46 -3.45 -1.13
C ALA A 58 6.44 -2.89 -0.10
N ALA A 59 7.28 -1.94 -0.52
CA ALA A 59 8.17 -1.16 0.33
C ALA A 59 7.60 0.24 0.54
N LEU A 60 7.53 0.68 1.79
CA LEU A 60 6.92 1.95 2.20
C LEU A 60 7.97 2.83 2.87
N PHE A 61 8.04 4.09 2.47
CA PHE A 61 8.91 5.08 3.09
C PHE A 61 8.06 6.22 3.66
N SER A 62 8.03 6.33 4.98
CA SER A 62 7.37 7.39 5.73
C SER A 62 8.34 8.08 6.69
N VAL A 63 8.09 9.36 6.97
CA VAL A 63 8.94 10.17 7.85
C VAL A 63 8.19 10.47 9.14
N GLY A 64 8.80 10.22 10.29
CA GLY A 64 8.23 10.55 11.60
C GLY A 64 7.02 9.72 12.02
N ARG A 65 6.62 8.71 11.23
CA ARG A 65 5.53 7.77 11.53
C ARG A 65 5.90 6.37 11.06
N PHE A 66 5.64 5.38 11.89
CA PHE A 66 5.71 3.98 11.55
C PHE A 66 4.29 3.40 11.46
N TYR A 67 4.00 2.67 10.40
CA TYR A 67 2.70 2.03 10.15
C TYR A 67 2.85 0.52 10.29
N PRO A 68 2.54 -0.07 11.46
CA PRO A 68 2.59 -1.52 11.61
C PRO A 68 1.57 -2.14 10.66
N ALA A 69 2.02 -3.05 9.79
CA ALA A 69 1.14 -3.86 8.94
C ALA A 69 0.32 -4.81 9.83
N ARG A 70 -0.82 -4.33 10.33
CA ARG A 70 -1.75 -5.09 11.15
C ARG A 70 -2.83 -5.65 10.23
N ARG A 71 -3.05 -6.99 10.25
CA ARG A 71 -4.33 -7.57 9.80
C ARG A 71 -5.44 -6.72 10.40
N ARG A 72 -6.36 -6.16 9.61
CA ARG A 72 -7.64 -5.72 10.15
C ARG A 72 -8.32 -6.95 10.75
N GLY A 73 -8.03 -7.26 12.02
CA GLY A 73 -8.95 -8.00 12.86
C GLY A 73 -10.22 -7.18 12.91
N ASN A 74 -11.37 -7.84 12.86
CA ASN A 74 -12.67 -7.21 12.94
C ASN A 74 -12.81 -6.45 14.27
N GLY A 75 -12.33 -5.21 14.31
CA GLY A 75 -12.69 -4.21 15.30
C GLY A 75 -13.72 -3.31 14.64
N ALA A 76 -14.99 -3.74 14.68
CA ALA A 76 -16.09 -2.81 14.49
C ALA A 76 -15.92 -1.72 15.56
N GLY A 77 -15.52 -0.54 15.13
CA GLY A 77 -15.59 0.65 15.95
C GLY A 77 -17.06 1.03 16.12
N ASN A 78 -17.59 0.80 17.30
CA ASN A 78 -18.53 1.70 17.94
C ASN A 78 -17.95 1.98 19.33
N ARG A 79 -17.31 3.14 19.51
CA ARG A 79 -17.03 3.72 20.83
C ARG A 79 -17.68 5.11 20.95
N ASN A 80 -18.92 5.22 20.47
CA ASN A 80 -19.76 6.40 20.62
C ASN A 80 -21.09 6.03 21.30
N GLY A 81 -21.03 5.48 22.52
CA GLY A 81 -22.16 5.35 23.43
C GLY A 81 -21.82 6.02 24.76
N PRO A 82 -22.75 6.75 25.40
CA PRO A 82 -22.44 7.54 26.59
C PRO A 82 -22.07 6.61 27.76
N LEU A 83 -21.16 7.12 28.61
CA LEU A 83 -20.80 6.49 29.87
C LEU A 83 -22.02 6.52 30.81
N LEU A 84 -22.59 5.34 31.07
CA LEU A 84 -23.32 4.98 32.29
C LEU A 84 -22.90 3.57 32.69
#